data_AF-A0A434TL16-F1
#
_entry.id   AF-A0A434TL16-F1
#
_cell.length_a   1.000
_cell.length_b   1.000
_cell.length_c   1.000
_cell.angle_alpha   90.00
_cell.angle_beta   90.00
_cell.angle_gamma   90.00
#
_symmetry.space_group_name_H-M   'P 1'
#
loop_
_entity.id
_entity.type
_entity.pdbx_description
1 polymer ?
#
loop_
_entity_poly.entity_id
_entity_poly.type
_entity_poly.pdbx_seq_one_letter_code
_entity_poly.pdbx_strand_id
1 'polypeptide(L)' 'MSAAAEILVRGKAGKGEALVLTAPISFWGGVDPKTGRIADVRHPQHGEVISGRVLFLP' A
#
# COMPACT_ATOMS: atom_id res chain seq x y z
N MET A 1 14.74 -9.44 10.28
CA MET A 1 13.73 -10.52 10.19
C MET A 1 13.60 -10.93 8.73
N SER A 2 13.62 -12.23 8.44
CA SER A 2 13.25 -12.75 7.11
C SER A 2 11.80 -13.21 7.19
N ALA A 3 10.91 -12.63 6.38
CA ALA A 3 9.53 -13.07 6.26
C ALA A 3 9.44 -14.06 5.09
N ALA A 4 8.84 -15.23 5.33
CA ALA A 4 8.49 -16.14 4.25
C ALA A 4 7.27 -15.57 3.49
N ALA A 5 7.34 -15.54 2.17
CA ALA A 5 6.24 -15.07 1.31
C ALA A 5 6.20 -15.88 0.01
N GLU A 6 5.02 -15.97 -0.58
CA GLU A 6 4.79 -16.55 -1.90
C GLU A 6 4.74 -15.45 -2.97
N ILE A 7 5.37 -15.70 -4.12
CA ILE A 7 5.32 -14.77 -5.26
C ILE A 7 4.10 -15.11 -6.11
N LEU A 8 3.05 -14.30 -5.99
CA LEU A 8 1.84 -14.42 -6.83
C LEU A 8 2.06 -13.92 -8.26
N VAL A 9 2.84 -12.84 -8.42
CA VAL A 9 3.16 -12.24 -9.72
C VAL A 9 4.65 -11.91 -9.77
N ARG A 10 5.36 -12.43 -10.77
CA ARG A 10 6.79 -12.16 -10.95
C ARG A 10 7.02 -10.72 -11.39
N GLY A 11 8.01 -10.08 -10.80
CA GLY A 11 8.42 -8.71 -11.15
C GLY A 11 9.94 -8.53 -11.03
N LYS A 12 10.40 -7.30 -11.27
CA LYS A 12 11.80 -6.92 -11.01
C LYS A 12 11.98 -6.69 -9.51
N ALA A 13 13.17 -6.99 -8.99
CA ALA A 13 13.52 -6.62 -7.62
C ALA A 13 13.45 -5.10 -7.43
N GLY A 14 12.90 -4.67 -6.31
CA GLY A 14 12.73 -3.25 -5.96
C GLY A 14 13.00 -3.01 -4.48
N LYS A 15 13.26 -1.74 -4.14
CA LYS A 15 13.41 -1.26 -2.76
C LYS A 15 12.68 0.07 -2.60
N GLY A 16 12.14 0.31 -1.41
CA GLY A 16 11.43 1.56 -1.09
C GLY A 16 11.09 1.62 0.39
N GLU A 17 10.61 2.77 0.83
CA GLU A 17 10.11 2.96 2.19
C GLU A 17 8.88 2.09 2.42
N ALA A 18 8.82 1.40 3.57
CA ALA A 18 7.69 0.57 3.92
C ALA A 18 6.53 1.42 4.47
N LEU A 19 5.37 1.36 3.81
CA LEU A 19 4.12 1.87 4.33
C LEU A 19 3.26 0.69 4.79
N VAL A 20 3.16 0.49 6.11
CA VAL A 20 2.37 -0.59 6.70
C VAL A 20 1.00 -0.05 7.11
N LEU A 21 -0.05 -0.49 6.43
CA LEU A 21 -1.41 -0.14 6.81
C LEU A 21 -1.88 -1.02 7.97
N THR A 22 -2.69 -0.44 8.84
CA THR A 22 -3.27 -1.12 10.02
C THR A 22 -4.73 -1.52 9.78
N ALA A 23 -5.26 -1.23 8.59
CA ALA A 23 -6.57 -1.64 8.13
C ALA A 23 -6.50 -1.98 6.63
N PRO A 24 -7.42 -2.81 6.11
CA PRO A 24 -7.53 -3.07 4.67
C PRO A 24 -7.91 -1.78 3.92
N ILE A 25 -7.43 -1.66 2.68
CA ILE A 25 -7.81 -0.57 1.76
C ILE A 25 -8.34 -1.13 0.45
N SER A 26 -9.36 -0.48 -0.11
CA SER A 26 -9.87 -0.77 -1.45
C SER A 26 -9.22 0.13 -2.49
N PHE A 27 -8.71 -0.45 -3.57
CA PHE A 27 -8.21 0.29 -4.73
C PHE A 27 -9.32 0.74 -5.70
N TRP A 28 -10.58 0.37 -5.45
CA TRP A 28 -11.74 0.78 -6.26
C TRP A 28 -12.46 2.01 -5.70
N GLY A 29 -11.79 2.80 -4.86
CA GLY A 29 -12.36 4.04 -4.30
C GLY A 29 -11.69 4.54 -3.02
N GLY A 30 -10.90 3.71 -2.33
CA GLY A 30 -10.17 4.11 -1.13
C GLY A 30 -8.87 4.88 -1.41
N VAL A 31 -8.42 4.91 -2.67
CA VAL A 31 -7.20 5.60 -3.11
C VAL A 31 -7.53 6.50 -4.30
N ASP A 32 -7.08 7.74 -4.27
CA ASP A 32 -7.15 8.64 -5.42
C ASP A 32 -6.14 8.18 -6.50
N PRO A 33 -6.60 7.75 -7.70
CA PRO A 33 -5.72 7.21 -8.72
C PRO A 33 -4.76 8.23 -9.33
N LYS A 34 -5.04 9.54 -9.19
CA LYS A 34 -4.16 10.60 -9.72
C LYS A 34 -3.00 10.90 -8.80
N THR A 35 -3.23 10.84 -7.50
CA THR A 35 -2.24 11.27 -6.49
C THR A 35 -1.63 10.11 -5.72
N GLY A 36 -2.30 8.95 -5.67
CA GLY A 36 -1.96 7.84 -4.80
C GLY A 36 -2.32 8.08 -3.33
N ARG A 37 -3.04 9.16 -3.02
CA ARG A 37 -3.45 9.47 -1.65
C ARG A 37 -4.57 8.53 -1.20
N ILE A 38 -4.49 8.00 0.02
CA ILE A 38 -5.60 7.31 0.67
C ILE A 38 -6.73 8.32 0.87
N ALA A 39 -7.79 8.16 0.08
CA ALA A 39 -8.95 9.05 -0.01
C ALA A 39 -10.10 8.62 0.91
N ASP A 40 -10.10 7.37 1.37
CA ASP A 40 -11.08 6.90 2.36
C ASP A 40 -10.87 7.62 3.69
N VAL A 41 -11.78 8.52 4.03
CA VAL A 41 -11.77 9.32 5.26
C VAL A 41 -11.94 8.50 6.53
N ARG A 42 -12.38 7.24 6.42
CA ARG A 42 -12.55 6.32 7.55
C ARG A 42 -11.31 5.46 7.79
N HIS A 43 -10.37 5.45 6.86
CA HIS A 43 -9.15 4.68 6.99
C HIS A 43 -8.21 5.31 8.04
N PRO A 44 -7.57 4.54 8.95
CA PRO A 44 -6.72 5.11 10.00
C PRO A 44 -5.53 5.92 9.44
N GLN A 45 -5.01 5.52 8.28
CA GLN A 45 -3.97 6.22 7.52
C GLN A 45 -4.53 7.19 6.45
N HIS A 46 -5.75 7.68 6.60
CA HIS A 46 -6.33 8.64 5.65
C HIS A 46 -5.36 9.81 5.39
N GLY A 47 -5.06 10.03 4.10
CA GLY A 47 -4.20 11.08 3.64
C GLY A 47 -2.74 10.75 3.38
N GLU A 48 -2.29 9.56 3.77
CA GLU A 48 -1.00 9.01 3.32
C GLU A 48 -0.97 8.78 1.81
N VAL A 49 0.19 8.93 1.16
CA VAL A 49 0.40 8.73 -0.29
C VAL A 49 1.10 7.40 -0.60
N ILE A 50 0.45 6.42 -1.21
CA ILE A 50 1.06 5.09 -1.41
C ILE A 50 2.14 5.05 -2.51
N SER A 51 2.14 6.04 -3.40
CA SER A 51 3.03 6.11 -4.56
C SER A 51 4.50 6.13 -4.16
N GLY A 52 5.34 5.33 -4.84
CA GLY A 52 6.79 5.28 -4.58
C GLY A 52 7.20 4.51 -3.32
N ARG A 53 6.24 3.93 -2.59
CA ARG A 53 6.46 3.17 -1.35
C ARG A 53 6.18 1.68 -1.55
N VAL A 54 6.70 0.85 -0.64
CA VAL A 54 6.36 -0.57 -0.54
C VAL A 54 5.17 -0.68 0.40
N LEU A 55 3.99 -0.96 -0.16
CA LEU A 55 2.75 -1.00 0.59
C LEU A 55 2.51 -2.40 1.19
N PHE A 56 2.26 -2.45 2.49
CA PHE A 56 1.84 -3.65 3.21
C PHE A 56 0.40 -3.49 3.68
N LEU A 57 -0.41 -4.52 3.45
CA LEU A 57 -1.83 -4.57 3.76
C LEU A 57 -2.08 -5.73 4.76
N PRO A 58 -2.98 -5.57 5.75
CA PRO A 58 -3.44 -6.67 6.58
C PRO A 58 -4.50 -7.54 5.88
#